data_AF-A0A7Y5TGI4-F1
#
_entry.id   AF-A0A7Y5TGI4-F1
#
_cell.length_a   1.000
_cell.length_b   1.000
_cell.length_c   1.000
_cell.angle_alpha   90.00
_cell.angle_beta   90.00
_cell.angle_gamma   90.00
#
_symmetry.space_group_name_H-M   'P 1'
#
loop_
_entity.id
_entity.type
_entity.pdbx_description
1 polymer ?
#
loop_
_entity_poly.entity_id
_entity_poly.type
_entity_poly.pdbx_seq_one_letter_code
_entity_poly.pdbx_strand_id
1 'polypeptide(L)'
;MAPRRAPFVRTCAFAAPALVVAALVLPTTASASSPSIALSGTSSPVTGSFVPSDGGTVPEFATPEGEASPDAFPGTVANRTLSQGHAAGHGATIANATRAKSNPTFTTGFEGLNHYQQRFSRGGNQFSIEPPDQALCVGAGHVVEAVNDVFNVYDSAGASQLPNNTATNVVGGFPRNVHHAVDLNSLYGYAPAINRATGAFGPELTDPTCIYDAATQRFFLVVLTLDRVGTTSALSHVNHLDLAVSQTSDPAGSWNIYKLDVTNDGTNTGGVNPGPYLGDYPHIGADANGIYLTTNAYPWDANGFAGAQIYALSKARLAAGAATIPMQHLDTSGMVAAPSDAGATQPGFTVWPAQSPGTSSFNLSNNGTEYFLSSNAADEATHPKAGTGGNYVSHQIVVWSMTNTGSLNTASPNVHLTNRLVDVGTYALPPKQHQPGSGTTPGVDTPQGRCINDTTTATIAGVGCWRLLFGAQPAHDEKVSTPDSNDTRMQQVTYANGKLWGALDTAVTVGATNRAGIAWYVVRPGGSSLAPKVGLAGYLGAAGKDFTYPAIGVTSSGRGVMAFTATGDDLFPSAGSASI
;
A
#
# COMPACT_ATOMS: atom_id res chain seq x y z
N MET A 1 62.90 -38.90 63.74
CA MET A 1 62.78 -39.72 62.51
C MET A 1 61.85 -40.88 62.85
N ALA A 2 60.79 -41.10 62.06
CA ALA A 2 59.45 -41.64 62.41
C ALA A 2 58.46 -40.54 62.92
N PRO A 3 57.11 -40.67 62.79
CA PRO A 3 56.27 -41.66 62.09
C PRO A 3 55.07 -41.09 61.25
N ARG A 4 54.34 -42.03 60.61
CA ARG A 4 53.09 -41.98 59.80
C ARG A 4 51.98 -40.97 60.21
N ARG A 5 51.22 -40.44 59.24
CA ARG A 5 49.82 -39.96 59.38
C ARG A 5 48.93 -40.22 58.14
N ALA A 6 47.63 -40.30 58.42
CA ALA A 6 46.47 -40.93 57.76
C ALA A 6 45.95 -40.31 56.43
N PRO A 7 45.04 -41.01 55.70
CA PRO A 7 44.45 -40.54 54.45
C PRO A 7 43.25 -39.61 54.65
N PHE A 8 43.05 -38.72 53.68
CA PHE A 8 41.97 -37.73 53.63
C PHE A 8 40.62 -38.34 53.24
N VAL A 9 39.60 -37.86 53.93
CA VAL A 9 38.16 -38.21 53.83
C VAL A 9 37.54 -37.62 52.56
N ARG A 10 36.78 -38.44 51.83
CA ARG A 10 35.84 -38.03 50.77
C ARG A 10 34.56 -37.46 51.40
N THR A 11 34.16 -36.25 50.99
CA THR A 11 32.84 -35.68 51.25
C THR A 11 31.98 -35.70 49.99
N CYS A 12 30.73 -36.10 50.17
CA CYS A 12 29.67 -36.23 49.17
C CYS A 12 29.33 -34.91 48.46
N ALA A 13 29.08 -34.98 47.15
CA ALA A 13 28.30 -33.98 46.43
C ALA A 13 27.00 -34.64 45.95
N PHE A 14 25.88 -34.00 46.29
CA PHE A 14 24.52 -34.42 45.99
C PHE A 14 24.23 -34.36 44.48
N ALA A 15 23.58 -35.41 43.97
CA ALA A 15 22.99 -35.43 42.64
C ALA A 15 21.65 -34.67 42.66
N ALA A 16 21.55 -33.60 41.86
CA ALA A 16 20.28 -32.93 41.57
C ALA A 16 19.64 -33.56 40.31
N PRO A 17 18.33 -33.83 40.29
CA PRO A 17 17.66 -34.38 39.13
C PRO A 17 17.51 -33.30 38.05
N ALA A 18 17.92 -33.62 36.82
CA ALA A 18 17.70 -32.79 35.65
C ALA A 18 16.20 -32.70 35.33
N LEU A 19 15.62 -31.51 35.55
CA LEU A 19 14.28 -31.17 35.10
C LEU A 19 14.34 -30.92 33.58
N VAL A 20 13.84 -31.85 32.78
CA VAL A 20 13.61 -31.63 31.35
C VAL A 20 12.40 -30.72 31.22
N VAL A 21 12.62 -29.41 31.09
CA VAL A 21 11.59 -28.45 30.74
C VAL A 21 11.35 -28.56 29.24
N ALA A 22 10.26 -29.22 28.85
CA ALA A 22 9.74 -29.12 27.50
C ALA A 22 9.33 -27.65 27.26
N ALA A 23 10.05 -26.95 26.38
CA ALA A 23 9.67 -25.61 25.94
C ALA A 23 8.36 -25.70 25.15
N LEU A 24 7.23 -25.46 25.82
CA LEU A 24 5.99 -25.13 25.14
C LEU A 24 6.20 -23.77 24.46
N VAL A 25 6.29 -23.78 23.13
CA VAL A 25 6.17 -22.58 22.29
C VAL A 25 4.72 -22.10 22.43
N LEU A 26 4.46 -21.23 23.40
CA LEU A 26 3.21 -20.49 23.48
C LEU A 26 3.22 -19.48 22.32
N PRO A 27 2.15 -19.40 21.50
CA PRO A 27 2.03 -18.34 20.51
C PRO A 27 2.10 -16.98 21.22
N THR A 28 3.00 -16.11 20.77
CA THR A 28 3.05 -14.71 21.19
C THR A 28 1.72 -14.06 20.80
N THR A 29 0.98 -13.58 21.78
CA THR A 29 -0.28 -12.84 21.58
C THR A 29 0.04 -11.37 21.77
N ALA A 30 -0.26 -10.54 20.77
CA ALA A 30 -0.15 -9.09 20.90
C ALA A 30 -1.20 -8.58 21.90
N SER A 31 -0.79 -7.70 22.82
CA SER A 31 -1.72 -7.00 23.71
C SER A 31 -2.51 -5.96 22.91
N ALA A 32 -3.82 -6.15 22.79
CA ALA A 32 -4.69 -5.17 22.15
C ALA A 32 -4.98 -4.01 23.12
N SER A 33 -4.66 -2.78 22.72
CA SER A 33 -5.33 -1.61 23.28
C SER A 33 -6.74 -1.54 22.67
N SER A 34 -7.72 -1.04 23.43
CA SER A 34 -9.10 -0.90 22.94
C SER A 34 -9.51 0.57 22.80
N PRO A 35 -8.97 1.33 21.83
CA PRO A 35 -9.47 2.67 21.56
C PRO A 35 -10.87 2.60 20.96
N SER A 36 -11.53 3.75 20.86
CA SER A 36 -12.74 3.90 20.06
C SER A 36 -12.54 4.97 19.01
N ILE A 37 -13.09 4.76 17.81
CA ILE A 37 -13.17 5.81 16.79
C ILE A 37 -14.53 6.49 16.86
N ALA A 38 -14.57 7.79 16.58
CA ALA A 38 -15.79 8.58 16.58
C ALA A 38 -16.18 9.01 15.16
N LEU A 39 -17.49 9.09 14.92
CA LEU A 39 -18.03 9.71 13.72
C LEU A 39 -17.67 11.20 13.75
N SER A 40 -16.81 11.62 12.84
CA SER A 40 -16.31 12.99 12.77
C SER A 40 -17.23 13.91 11.97
N GLY A 41 -18.04 13.34 11.07
CA GLY A 41 -19.04 14.08 10.32
C GLY A 41 -19.59 13.29 9.15
N THR A 42 -20.32 14.00 8.29
CA THR A 42 -20.86 13.48 7.05
C THR A 42 -20.49 14.39 5.89
N SER A 43 -20.21 13.82 4.74
CA SER A 43 -19.84 14.55 3.52
C SER A 43 -20.55 13.98 2.29
N SER A 44 -20.31 14.56 1.12
CA SER A 44 -20.77 14.05 -0.17
C SER A 44 -19.74 14.38 -1.24
N PRO A 45 -19.62 13.60 -2.32
CA PRO A 45 -18.63 13.79 -3.39
C PRO A 45 -19.02 14.98 -4.28
N VAL A 46 -18.91 16.18 -3.71
CA VAL A 46 -19.15 17.46 -4.39
C VAL A 46 -17.94 18.34 -4.14
N THR A 47 -17.46 18.99 -5.19
CA THR A 47 -16.35 19.96 -5.08
C THR A 47 -16.71 21.05 -4.07
N GLY A 48 -15.90 21.15 -3.01
CA GLY A 48 -16.04 22.16 -1.97
C GLY A 48 -15.76 23.58 -2.50
N SER A 49 -16.02 24.59 -1.69
CA SER A 49 -15.73 25.99 -2.06
C SER A 49 -14.23 26.22 -2.29
N PHE A 50 -13.88 27.08 -3.25
CA PHE A 50 -12.50 27.45 -3.57
C PHE A 50 -12.43 28.83 -4.24
N VAL A 51 -11.22 29.40 -4.27
CA VAL A 51 -10.85 30.53 -5.13
C VAL A 51 -10.08 29.97 -6.32
N PRO A 52 -10.49 30.23 -7.58
CA PRO A 52 -9.79 29.73 -8.76
C PRO A 52 -8.30 30.06 -8.74
N SER A 53 -7.45 29.09 -9.06
CA SER A 53 -6.03 29.37 -9.29
C SER A 53 -5.84 30.12 -10.62
N ASP A 54 -4.73 30.85 -10.73
CA ASP A 54 -4.30 31.50 -11.96
C ASP A 54 -3.75 30.52 -13.02
N GLY A 55 -3.68 29.23 -12.67
CA GLY A 55 -3.08 28.17 -13.51
C GLY A 55 -1.57 28.04 -13.34
N GLY A 56 -0.95 28.81 -12.45
CA GLY A 56 0.47 28.71 -12.13
C GLY A 56 0.82 27.44 -11.35
N THR A 57 1.99 26.90 -11.65
CA THR A 57 2.68 25.86 -10.87
C THR A 57 3.74 26.53 -10.00
N VAL A 58 3.31 27.27 -8.97
CA VAL A 58 4.21 27.58 -7.83
C VAL A 58 4.72 26.24 -7.31
N PRO A 59 6.01 26.06 -6.93
CA PRO A 59 6.55 24.75 -6.54
C PRO A 59 5.60 24.06 -5.56
N GLU A 60 4.94 23.03 -6.07
CA GLU A 60 3.89 22.30 -5.36
C GLU A 60 4.52 21.40 -4.28
N PHE A 61 5.80 21.11 -4.47
CA PHE A 61 6.73 20.54 -3.52
C PHE A 61 7.96 21.44 -3.44
N ALA A 62 8.58 21.52 -2.27
CA ALA A 62 10.00 21.90 -2.20
C ALA A 62 10.78 20.72 -2.77
N THR A 63 11.00 20.69 -4.08
CA THR A 63 11.86 19.67 -4.70
C THR A 63 13.28 19.81 -4.18
N PRO A 64 13.94 18.73 -3.74
CA PRO A 64 15.38 18.62 -3.86
C PRO A 64 15.69 18.67 -5.36
N GLU A 65 16.15 19.82 -5.84
CA GLU A 65 16.68 19.92 -7.19
C GLU A 65 17.97 19.09 -7.27
N GLY A 66 17.95 18.04 -8.10
CA GLY A 66 19.14 17.44 -8.69
C GLY A 66 19.62 16.13 -8.07
N GLU A 67 19.69 15.09 -8.91
CA GLU A 67 20.65 13.98 -8.75
C GLU A 67 22.10 14.48 -8.95
N ALA A 68 22.53 15.39 -8.07
CA ALA A 68 23.90 15.76 -7.71
C ALA A 68 23.78 16.85 -6.65
N SER A 69 23.56 16.41 -5.40
CA SER A 69 23.49 17.17 -4.14
C SER A 69 23.93 18.65 -4.19
N PRO A 70 23.03 19.57 -3.78
CA PRO A 70 23.36 20.57 -2.78
C PRO A 70 22.46 20.45 -1.53
N ASP A 71 22.89 21.12 -0.46
CA ASP A 71 22.50 20.90 0.94
C ASP A 71 21.05 20.50 1.21
N ALA A 72 20.93 19.53 2.12
CA ALA A 72 19.68 18.97 2.62
C ALA A 72 18.63 20.05 2.93
N PHE A 73 17.40 19.79 2.51
CA PHE A 73 16.24 20.39 3.14
C PHE A 73 16.43 20.29 4.68
N PRO A 74 16.34 21.39 5.44
CA PRO A 74 16.60 21.36 6.88
C PRO A 74 15.49 20.67 7.69
N GLY A 75 14.49 20.08 7.03
CA GLY A 75 13.52 19.18 7.63
C GLY A 75 13.72 17.73 7.18
N THR A 76 13.19 16.79 7.95
CA THR A 76 13.20 15.37 7.60
C THR A 76 12.04 15.11 6.64
N VAL A 77 12.30 14.71 5.39
CA VAL A 77 11.29 14.03 4.57
C VAL A 77 11.45 12.55 4.89
N ALA A 78 10.44 11.94 5.52
CA ALA A 78 10.46 10.52 5.80
C ALA A 78 10.58 9.76 4.46
N ASN A 79 11.65 8.99 4.29
CA ASN A 79 11.80 8.13 3.13
C ASN A 79 10.84 6.94 3.29
N ARG A 80 9.70 7.02 2.60
CA ARG A 80 8.59 6.04 2.59
C ARG A 80 8.95 4.69 1.93
N THR A 81 10.15 4.58 1.34
CA THR A 81 10.70 3.33 0.84
C THR A 81 12.12 3.13 1.37
N LEU A 82 12.33 2.06 2.13
CA LEU A 82 13.66 1.74 2.68
C LEU A 82 14.59 1.09 1.62
N SER A 83 14.05 0.74 0.45
CA SER A 83 14.78 0.09 -0.65
C SER A 83 15.62 1.09 -1.48
N GLN A 84 16.67 1.68 -0.91
CA GLN A 84 17.56 2.61 -1.63
C GLN A 84 18.90 1.96 -2.04
N GLY A 85 19.26 2.07 -3.33
CA GLY A 85 20.65 1.87 -3.79
C GLY A 85 21.12 0.42 -3.98
N HIS A 86 20.20 -0.54 -4.14
CA HIS A 86 20.55 -1.96 -4.24
C HIS A 86 20.49 -2.53 -5.65
N ALA A 87 21.37 -3.50 -5.91
CA ALA A 87 21.28 -4.32 -7.11
C ALA A 87 20.06 -5.24 -7.03
N ALA A 88 19.36 -5.41 -8.15
CA ALA A 88 18.24 -6.33 -8.25
C ALA A 88 18.60 -7.74 -7.77
N GLY A 89 17.66 -8.38 -7.08
CA GLY A 89 17.79 -9.78 -6.69
C GLY A 89 17.77 -10.72 -7.90
N HIS A 90 18.20 -11.96 -7.70
CA HIS A 90 18.07 -13.02 -8.70
C HIS A 90 16.97 -13.97 -8.26
N GLY A 91 15.79 -13.84 -8.86
CA GLY A 91 14.66 -14.70 -8.54
C GLY A 91 14.62 -15.99 -9.36
N ALA A 92 13.47 -16.65 -9.39
CA ALA A 92 13.33 -17.94 -10.05
C ALA A 92 13.66 -17.88 -11.55
N THR A 93 14.39 -18.89 -12.04
CA THR A 93 14.52 -19.13 -13.49
C THR A 93 13.26 -19.81 -13.99
N ILE A 94 12.60 -19.20 -14.97
CA ILE A 94 11.35 -19.70 -15.53
C ILE A 94 11.48 -19.90 -17.05
N ALA A 95 10.81 -20.94 -17.55
CA ALA A 95 10.64 -21.09 -18.98
C ALA A 95 9.64 -20.05 -19.50
N ASN A 96 9.68 -19.76 -20.80
CA ASN A 96 8.61 -18.99 -21.43
C ASN A 96 7.26 -19.66 -21.16
N ALA A 97 6.24 -18.85 -20.86
CA ALA A 97 4.89 -19.34 -20.61
C ALA A 97 4.40 -20.21 -21.78
N THR A 98 3.89 -21.39 -21.46
CA THR A 98 3.14 -22.22 -22.42
C THR A 98 1.68 -21.78 -22.46
N ARG A 99 0.96 -22.13 -23.52
CA ARG A 99 -0.43 -21.69 -23.78
C ARG A 99 -1.31 -21.82 -22.53
N ALA A 100 -1.93 -20.72 -22.11
CA ALA A 100 -2.78 -20.68 -20.92
C ALA A 100 -3.95 -21.67 -21.01
N LYS A 101 -4.30 -22.30 -19.88
CA LYS A 101 -5.44 -23.23 -19.79
C LYS A 101 -6.78 -22.55 -20.08
N SER A 102 -6.86 -21.25 -19.82
CA SER A 102 -7.99 -20.39 -20.16
C SER A 102 -7.48 -19.11 -20.80
N ASN A 103 -8.26 -18.56 -21.73
CA ASN A 103 -7.95 -17.33 -22.44
C ASN A 103 -9.10 -16.33 -22.22
N PRO A 104 -9.19 -15.69 -21.03
CA PRO A 104 -10.14 -14.61 -20.82
C PRO A 104 -9.90 -13.53 -21.89
N THR A 105 -10.97 -13.00 -22.46
CA THR A 105 -10.88 -11.96 -23.49
C THR A 105 -11.34 -10.65 -22.90
N PHE A 106 -10.50 -9.62 -23.04
CA PHE A 106 -10.90 -8.26 -22.71
C PHE A 106 -12.09 -7.88 -23.60
N THR A 107 -13.21 -7.54 -22.96
CA THR A 107 -14.46 -7.25 -23.67
C THR A 107 -14.65 -5.74 -23.81
N THR A 108 -14.57 -5.01 -22.69
CA THR A 108 -14.77 -3.56 -22.63
C THR A 108 -13.98 -2.97 -21.48
N GLY A 109 -13.68 -1.67 -21.58
CA GLY A 109 -13.17 -0.84 -20.50
C GLY A 109 -13.37 0.64 -20.87
N PHE A 110 -13.04 1.53 -19.95
CA PHE A 110 -13.14 2.97 -20.12
C PHE A 110 -11.92 3.65 -19.49
N GLU A 111 -11.66 4.90 -19.88
CA GLU A 111 -10.63 5.72 -19.26
C GLU A 111 -11.11 6.18 -17.88
N GLY A 112 -10.32 5.86 -16.84
CA GLY A 112 -10.56 6.29 -15.47
C GLY A 112 -9.97 7.67 -15.15
N LEU A 113 -9.57 7.83 -13.90
CA LEU A 113 -8.87 9.02 -13.41
C LEU A 113 -7.41 9.04 -13.89
N ASN A 114 -6.92 10.25 -14.18
CA ASN A 114 -5.55 10.51 -14.58
C ASN A 114 -5.04 11.82 -13.94
N HIS A 115 -3.75 12.11 -14.15
CA HIS A 115 -3.09 13.26 -13.54
C HIS A 115 -3.72 14.62 -13.92
N TYR A 116 -4.33 14.75 -15.09
CA TYR A 116 -5.03 15.96 -15.47
C TYR A 116 -6.20 16.25 -14.52
N GLN A 117 -7.02 15.22 -14.20
CA GLN A 117 -8.10 15.40 -13.21
C GLN A 117 -7.51 15.79 -11.85
N GLN A 118 -6.44 15.14 -11.40
CA GLN A 118 -5.76 15.50 -10.14
C GLN A 118 -5.33 16.97 -10.12
N ARG A 119 -4.54 17.38 -11.12
CA ARG A 119 -3.97 18.73 -11.19
C ARG A 119 -5.02 19.82 -11.20
N PHE A 120 -6.10 19.63 -11.95
CA PHE A 120 -7.04 20.70 -12.28
C PHE A 120 -8.37 20.65 -11.53
N SER A 121 -8.61 19.64 -10.68
CA SER A 121 -9.79 19.61 -9.81
C SER A 121 -9.76 20.78 -8.80
N ARG A 122 -10.95 21.17 -8.31
CA ARG A 122 -11.16 22.27 -7.34
C ARG A 122 -10.48 23.59 -7.75
N GLY A 123 -10.56 23.92 -9.05
CA GLY A 123 -9.96 25.13 -9.61
C GLY A 123 -8.43 25.12 -9.59
N GLY A 124 -7.81 23.93 -9.63
CA GLY A 124 -6.36 23.75 -9.62
C GLY A 124 -5.71 23.90 -8.24
N ASN A 125 -6.51 23.84 -7.18
CA ASN A 125 -6.07 23.90 -5.77
C ASN A 125 -5.76 22.51 -5.21
N GLN A 126 -4.94 21.76 -5.95
CA GLN A 126 -4.48 20.41 -5.67
C GLN A 126 -2.97 20.34 -5.90
N PHE A 127 -2.32 19.33 -5.32
CA PHE A 127 -0.93 18.98 -5.60
C PHE A 127 -0.84 18.04 -6.81
N SER A 128 0.29 18.08 -7.50
CA SER A 128 0.65 17.17 -8.59
C SER A 128 1.47 16.01 -8.05
N ILE A 129 0.82 15.04 -7.41
CA ILE A 129 1.50 13.94 -6.73
C ILE A 129 1.79 12.78 -7.69
N GLU A 130 2.99 12.22 -7.58
CA GLU A 130 3.43 10.95 -8.17
C GLU A 130 4.30 10.19 -7.14
N PRO A 131 4.37 8.84 -7.18
CA PRO A 131 3.69 7.91 -8.10
C PRO A 131 2.17 7.83 -7.87
N PRO A 132 1.40 7.18 -8.77
CA PRO A 132 -0.04 7.03 -8.62
C PRO A 132 -0.42 5.94 -7.62
N ASP A 133 -1.27 6.28 -6.65
CA ASP A 133 -1.93 5.35 -5.72
C ASP A 133 -3.41 5.19 -6.11
N GLN A 134 -3.82 3.99 -6.54
CA GLN A 134 -5.18 3.73 -6.99
C GLN A 134 -6.01 2.98 -5.95
N ALA A 135 -7.16 3.55 -5.61
CA ALA A 135 -8.30 2.82 -5.04
C ALA A 135 -9.30 2.47 -6.13
N LEU A 136 -9.68 1.19 -6.24
CA LEU A 136 -10.75 0.76 -7.13
C LEU A 136 -11.62 -0.30 -6.44
N CYS A 137 -12.93 -0.05 -6.40
CA CYS A 137 -13.88 -1.00 -5.84
C CYS A 137 -15.21 -0.96 -6.59
N VAL A 138 -15.81 -2.13 -6.75
CA VAL A 138 -16.96 -2.34 -7.64
C VAL A 138 -18.07 -3.06 -6.87
N GLY A 139 -19.29 -2.54 -6.98
CA GLY A 139 -20.45 -3.11 -6.28
C GLY A 139 -21.73 -2.34 -6.53
N ALA A 140 -22.89 -2.97 -6.28
CA ALA A 140 -24.20 -2.33 -6.42
C ALA A 140 -24.45 -1.58 -7.76
N GLY A 141 -23.76 -1.93 -8.85
CA GLY A 141 -23.86 -1.26 -10.15
C GLY A 141 -22.92 -0.06 -10.35
N HIS A 142 -22.05 0.24 -9.39
CA HIS A 142 -21.11 1.37 -9.41
C HIS A 142 -19.65 0.89 -9.41
N VAL A 143 -18.80 1.71 -10.00
CA VAL A 143 -17.34 1.65 -9.92
C VAL A 143 -16.88 2.90 -9.19
N VAL A 144 -16.33 2.74 -8.00
CA VAL A 144 -15.70 3.82 -7.25
C VAL A 144 -14.21 3.77 -7.55
N GLU A 145 -13.67 4.90 -8.00
CA GLU A 145 -12.25 5.06 -8.26
C GLU A 145 -11.73 6.29 -7.52
N ALA A 146 -10.58 6.16 -6.88
CA ALA A 146 -9.75 7.29 -6.51
C ALA A 146 -8.31 7.03 -7.00
N VAL A 147 -7.64 8.09 -7.45
CA VAL A 147 -6.22 8.04 -7.86
C VAL A 147 -5.54 9.25 -7.25
N ASN A 148 -4.55 9.01 -6.39
CA ASN A 148 -3.94 10.03 -5.54
C ASN A 148 -5.01 10.83 -4.81
N ASP A 149 -5.23 12.09 -5.22
CA ASP A 149 -6.08 13.05 -4.52
C ASP A 149 -7.43 13.30 -5.20
N VAL A 150 -7.80 12.52 -6.22
CA VAL A 150 -9.09 12.68 -6.92
C VAL A 150 -9.93 11.42 -6.88
N PHE A 151 -11.24 11.63 -6.94
CA PHE A 151 -12.28 10.63 -6.77
C PHE A 151 -13.35 10.78 -7.85
N ASN A 152 -13.91 9.65 -8.28
CA ASN A 152 -15.11 9.61 -9.13
C ASN A 152 -15.94 8.36 -8.85
N VAL A 153 -17.20 8.43 -9.27
CA VAL A 153 -18.13 7.29 -9.30
C VAL A 153 -18.58 7.11 -10.74
N TYR A 154 -18.43 5.91 -11.28
CA TYR A 154 -18.89 5.54 -12.61
C TYR A 154 -19.96 4.44 -12.54
N ASP A 155 -20.78 4.34 -13.58
CA ASP A 155 -21.47 3.09 -13.87
C ASP A 155 -20.52 2.08 -14.55
N SER A 156 -21.02 0.87 -14.83
CA SER A 156 -20.23 -0.17 -15.50
C SER A 156 -19.83 0.16 -16.94
N ALA A 157 -20.43 1.18 -17.55
CA ALA A 157 -20.10 1.65 -18.89
C ALA A 157 -19.05 2.79 -18.87
N GLY A 158 -18.68 3.28 -17.68
CA GLY A 158 -17.71 4.37 -17.51
C GLY A 158 -18.31 5.76 -17.53
N ALA A 159 -19.64 5.89 -17.49
CA ALA A 159 -20.26 7.20 -17.36
C ALA A 159 -20.17 7.66 -15.90
N SER A 160 -19.62 8.85 -15.66
CA SER A 160 -19.60 9.43 -14.31
C SER A 160 -21.03 9.65 -13.82
N GLN A 161 -21.26 9.30 -12.56
CA GLN A 161 -22.51 9.50 -11.83
C GLN A 161 -22.45 10.73 -10.91
N LEU A 162 -21.34 11.47 -10.91
CA LEU A 162 -21.19 12.70 -10.16
C LEU A 162 -21.69 13.92 -10.95
N PRO A 163 -22.08 15.02 -10.29
CA PRO A 163 -22.49 16.24 -10.97
C PRO A 163 -21.39 16.82 -11.88
N ASN A 164 -21.79 17.34 -13.05
CA ASN A 164 -20.83 18.03 -13.92
C ASN A 164 -20.35 19.32 -13.26
N ASN A 165 -19.05 19.43 -13.03
CA ASN A 165 -18.39 20.58 -12.42
C ASN A 165 -17.58 21.42 -13.41
N THR A 166 -17.65 21.17 -14.73
CA THR A 166 -16.83 21.86 -15.74
C THR A 166 -17.01 23.37 -15.71
N ALA A 167 -18.27 23.84 -15.62
CA ALA A 167 -18.57 25.27 -15.68
C ALA A 167 -18.09 26.04 -14.43
N THR A 168 -18.02 25.35 -13.28
CA THR A 168 -17.58 25.94 -12.01
C THR A 168 -16.08 25.72 -11.77
N ASN A 169 -15.48 24.69 -12.36
CA ASN A 169 -14.06 24.36 -12.23
C ASN A 169 -13.19 25.27 -13.14
N VAL A 170 -12.96 26.49 -12.68
CA VAL A 170 -12.20 27.51 -13.41
C VAL A 170 -10.72 27.51 -12.99
N VAL A 171 -9.82 27.53 -13.97
CA VAL A 171 -8.36 27.64 -13.79
C VAL A 171 -7.81 28.66 -14.79
N GLY A 172 -7.09 29.67 -14.29
CA GLY A 172 -6.54 30.73 -15.14
C GLY A 172 -7.61 31.54 -15.88
N GLY A 173 -8.83 31.62 -15.34
CA GLY A 173 -9.97 32.28 -15.97
C GLY A 173 -10.72 31.43 -17.01
N PHE A 174 -10.33 30.18 -17.22
CA PHE A 174 -10.96 29.29 -18.20
C PHE A 174 -11.59 28.05 -17.53
N PRO A 175 -12.80 27.63 -17.93
CA PRO A 175 -13.37 26.35 -17.51
C PRO A 175 -12.45 25.18 -17.87
N ARG A 176 -12.30 24.22 -16.94
CA ARG A 176 -11.55 22.98 -17.15
C ARG A 176 -12.47 21.79 -16.95
N ASN A 177 -12.60 20.97 -17.98
CA ASN A 177 -13.34 19.71 -17.90
C ASN A 177 -12.48 18.66 -17.21
N VAL A 178 -12.71 18.43 -15.92
CA VAL A 178 -12.07 17.38 -15.13
C VAL A 178 -12.91 16.10 -15.08
N HIS A 179 -13.79 15.90 -16.06
CA HIS A 179 -14.62 14.70 -16.16
C HIS A 179 -15.37 14.36 -14.87
N HIS A 180 -15.95 15.39 -14.24
CA HIS A 180 -16.74 15.29 -13.00
C HIS A 180 -15.94 14.89 -11.75
N ALA A 181 -14.62 14.73 -11.86
CA ALA A 181 -13.78 14.35 -10.72
C ALA A 181 -13.87 15.38 -9.59
N VAL A 182 -13.81 14.88 -8.36
CA VAL A 182 -13.83 15.65 -7.13
C VAL A 182 -12.55 15.36 -6.36
N ASP A 183 -11.94 16.36 -5.76
CA ASP A 183 -10.77 16.17 -4.90
C ASP A 183 -11.14 15.46 -3.59
N LEU A 184 -10.25 14.63 -3.08
CA LEU A 184 -10.44 13.90 -1.83
C LEU A 184 -10.57 14.85 -0.64
N ASN A 185 -9.87 16.00 -0.61
CA ASN A 185 -10.09 17.00 0.43
C ASN A 185 -11.56 17.42 0.51
N SER A 186 -12.23 17.65 -0.61
CA SER A 186 -13.68 17.93 -0.62
C SER A 186 -14.50 16.76 -0.10
N LEU A 187 -14.20 15.53 -0.55
CA LEU A 187 -14.90 14.32 -0.10
C LEU A 187 -14.77 14.12 1.42
N TYR A 188 -13.62 14.41 2.02
CA TYR A 188 -13.39 14.26 3.45
C TYR A 188 -13.73 15.53 4.27
N GLY A 189 -14.26 16.57 3.62
CA GLY A 189 -14.73 17.79 4.30
C GLY A 189 -13.61 18.77 4.70
N TYR A 190 -12.45 18.69 4.07
CA TYR A 190 -11.30 19.56 4.30
C TYR A 190 -11.28 20.81 3.41
N ALA A 191 -10.50 21.79 3.88
CA ALA A 191 -9.96 22.86 3.05
C ALA A 191 -9.18 22.27 1.85
N PRO A 192 -9.03 23.01 0.74
CA PRO A 192 -8.22 22.55 -0.39
C PRO A 192 -6.79 22.24 0.08
N ALA A 193 -6.13 21.27 -0.58
CA ALA A 193 -4.75 20.88 -0.29
C ALA A 193 -3.81 22.10 -0.29
N ILE A 194 -4.01 23.01 -1.25
CA ILE A 194 -3.39 24.34 -1.27
C ILE A 194 -4.36 25.38 -1.83
N ASN A 195 -4.51 26.51 -1.17
CA ASN A 195 -5.13 27.71 -1.74
C ASN A 195 -4.06 28.54 -2.45
N ARG A 196 -4.01 28.48 -3.78
CA ARG A 196 -2.97 29.17 -4.56
C ARG A 196 -3.09 30.69 -4.56
N ALA A 197 -4.26 31.23 -4.22
CA ALA A 197 -4.45 32.67 -4.11
C ALA A 197 -3.84 33.25 -2.82
N THR A 198 -3.79 32.46 -1.74
CA THR A 198 -3.27 32.91 -0.43
C THR A 198 -1.97 32.23 0.00
N GLY A 199 -1.60 31.11 -0.63
CA GLY A 199 -0.50 30.25 -0.21
C GLY A 199 -0.80 29.40 1.03
N ALA A 200 -2.06 29.34 1.48
CA ALA A 200 -2.47 28.56 2.66
C ALA A 200 -2.63 27.08 2.32
N PHE A 201 -2.12 26.20 3.17
CA PHE A 201 -2.18 24.74 3.02
C PHE A 201 -3.32 24.14 3.84
N GLY A 202 -3.98 23.13 3.29
CA GLY A 202 -4.84 22.20 4.02
C GLY A 202 -4.08 20.90 4.37
N PRO A 203 -4.75 19.94 5.02
CA PRO A 203 -4.20 18.60 5.20
C PRO A 203 -3.84 17.95 3.86
N GLU A 204 -2.78 17.16 3.86
CA GLU A 204 -2.32 16.37 2.72
C GLU A 204 -2.96 14.98 2.82
N LEU A 205 -3.73 14.60 1.81
CA LEU A 205 -4.31 13.26 1.70
C LEU A 205 -3.44 12.45 0.75
N THR A 206 -3.32 11.15 0.97
CA THR A 206 -2.53 10.23 0.13
C THR A 206 -3.04 8.81 0.29
N ASP A 207 -2.55 7.93 -0.60
CA ASP A 207 -2.71 6.48 -0.52
C ASP A 207 -4.19 6.01 -0.38
N PRO A 208 -5.10 6.43 -1.28
CA PRO A 208 -6.47 5.95 -1.21
C PRO A 208 -6.53 4.43 -1.42
N THR A 209 -7.36 3.73 -0.64
CA THR A 209 -7.75 2.34 -0.89
C THR A 209 -9.25 2.16 -0.65
N CYS A 210 -9.93 1.33 -1.44
CA CYS A 210 -11.36 1.11 -1.26
C CYS A 210 -11.83 -0.33 -1.44
N ILE A 211 -12.95 -0.65 -0.77
CA ILE A 211 -13.71 -1.89 -0.98
C ILE A 211 -15.20 -1.63 -0.99
N TYR A 212 -15.92 -2.51 -1.67
CA TYR A 212 -17.36 -2.65 -1.51
C TYR A 212 -17.66 -3.93 -0.72
N ASP A 213 -18.35 -3.81 0.41
CA ASP A 213 -18.80 -4.97 1.19
C ASP A 213 -20.25 -5.30 0.84
N ALA A 214 -20.45 -6.43 0.17
CA ALA A 214 -21.76 -6.88 -0.28
C ALA A 214 -22.73 -7.20 0.89
N ALA A 215 -22.22 -7.54 2.08
CA ALA A 215 -23.07 -7.86 3.23
C ALA A 215 -23.75 -6.62 3.81
N THR A 216 -23.01 -5.51 3.90
CA THR A 216 -23.52 -4.23 4.38
C THR A 216 -24.11 -3.36 3.26
N GLN A 217 -23.79 -3.67 1.99
CA GLN A 217 -24.15 -2.85 0.82
C GLN A 217 -23.56 -1.43 0.95
N ARG A 218 -22.28 -1.35 1.32
CA ARG A 218 -21.57 -0.10 1.59
C ARG A 218 -20.23 -0.10 0.88
N PHE A 219 -19.85 1.07 0.43
CA PHE A 219 -18.48 1.36 0.01
C PHE A 219 -17.71 1.90 1.20
N PHE A 220 -16.45 1.49 1.29
CA PHE A 220 -15.49 1.94 2.28
C PHE A 220 -14.29 2.48 1.51
N LEU A 221 -13.95 3.74 1.73
CA LEU A 221 -12.77 4.40 1.16
C LEU A 221 -11.93 4.89 2.33
N VAL A 222 -10.66 4.48 2.38
CA VAL A 222 -9.70 4.94 3.37
C VAL A 222 -8.60 5.74 2.67
N VAL A 223 -8.15 6.80 3.31
CA VAL A 223 -6.95 7.57 2.93
C VAL A 223 -6.07 7.76 4.15
N LEU A 224 -4.78 7.96 3.92
CA LEU A 224 -3.89 8.54 4.90
C LEU A 224 -3.96 10.06 4.82
N THR A 225 -4.10 10.71 5.97
CA THR A 225 -4.12 12.17 6.08
C THR A 225 -2.98 12.64 6.96
N LEU A 226 -2.19 13.59 6.45
CA LEU A 226 -1.08 14.23 7.15
C LEU A 226 -1.47 15.67 7.52
N ASP A 227 -1.36 15.99 8.80
CA ASP A 227 -1.67 17.32 9.29
C ASP A 227 -0.52 18.31 9.04
N ARG A 228 -0.89 19.59 8.88
CA ARG A 228 0.04 20.72 8.74
C ARG A 228 0.15 21.49 10.05
N VAL A 229 1.26 22.21 10.22
CA VAL A 229 1.38 23.24 11.27
C VAL A 229 0.57 24.45 10.83
N GLY A 230 -0.65 24.56 11.35
CA GLY A 230 -1.59 25.63 10.98
C GLY A 230 -1.96 25.55 9.48
N THR A 231 -1.66 26.60 8.72
CA THR A 231 -1.86 26.65 7.25
C THR A 231 -0.54 26.75 6.48
N THR A 232 0.57 26.40 7.13
CA THR A 232 1.91 26.43 6.52
C THR A 232 2.16 25.15 5.72
N SER A 233 3.22 25.13 4.90
CA SER A 233 3.66 23.92 4.20
C SER A 233 4.32 22.88 5.11
N ALA A 234 4.62 23.19 6.37
CA ALA A 234 5.26 22.24 7.28
C ALA A 234 4.26 21.20 7.79
N LEU A 235 4.64 19.91 7.77
CA LEU A 235 3.88 18.84 8.41
C LEU A 235 4.01 18.94 9.94
N SER A 236 2.94 18.58 10.66
CA SER A 236 2.92 18.59 12.14
C SER A 236 3.43 17.27 12.76
N HIS A 237 3.69 16.27 11.92
CA HIS A 237 3.95 14.86 12.29
C HIS A 237 2.75 14.16 12.94
N VAL A 238 1.57 14.79 12.96
CA VAL A 238 0.30 14.14 13.29
C VAL A 238 -0.29 13.56 12.01
N ASN A 239 -0.71 12.31 12.06
CA ASN A 239 -1.33 11.63 10.94
C ASN A 239 -2.43 10.67 11.40
N HIS A 240 -3.42 10.48 10.53
CA HIS A 240 -4.57 9.64 10.81
C HIS A 240 -5.10 8.99 9.53
N LEU A 241 -5.80 7.87 9.68
CA LEU A 241 -6.59 7.29 8.61
C LEU A 241 -7.99 7.88 8.62
N ASP A 242 -8.44 8.38 7.47
CA ASP A 242 -9.81 8.83 7.30
C ASP A 242 -10.60 7.77 6.53
N LEU A 243 -11.54 7.14 7.24
CA LEU A 243 -12.44 6.13 6.69
C LEU A 243 -13.79 6.76 6.34
N ALA A 244 -14.06 6.88 5.04
CA ALA A 244 -15.38 7.22 4.50
C ALA A 244 -16.20 5.94 4.30
N VAL A 245 -17.43 5.93 4.80
CA VAL A 245 -18.41 4.85 4.61
C VAL A 245 -19.65 5.40 3.93
N SER A 246 -20.00 4.92 2.73
CA SER A 246 -21.20 5.40 2.03
C SER A 246 -22.44 5.18 2.90
N GLN A 247 -23.41 6.09 2.96
CA GLN A 247 -24.59 5.88 3.82
C GLN A 247 -25.58 4.85 3.24
N THR A 248 -25.50 4.64 1.93
CA THR A 248 -26.34 3.70 1.18
C THR A 248 -25.48 2.88 0.21
N SER A 249 -26.12 2.06 -0.64
CA SER A 249 -25.47 1.36 -1.74
C SER A 249 -25.12 2.27 -2.93
N ASP A 250 -25.56 3.53 -2.91
CA ASP A 250 -25.21 4.56 -3.89
C ASP A 250 -24.03 5.39 -3.33
N PRO A 251 -22.81 5.26 -3.91
CA PRO A 251 -21.62 6.00 -3.49
C PRO A 251 -21.58 7.44 -4.03
N ALA A 252 -22.50 7.86 -4.91
CA ALA A 252 -22.63 9.27 -5.31
C ALA A 252 -23.38 10.10 -4.24
N GLY A 253 -24.04 9.42 -3.28
CA GLY A 253 -24.72 10.04 -2.14
C GLY A 253 -23.78 10.45 -1.00
N SER A 254 -24.34 10.57 0.21
CA SER A 254 -23.58 10.99 1.39
C SER A 254 -22.75 9.87 2.02
N TRP A 255 -21.67 10.26 2.70
CA TRP A 255 -20.71 9.39 3.37
C TRP A 255 -20.56 9.78 4.83
N ASN A 256 -20.40 8.79 5.71
CA ASN A 256 -20.00 8.96 7.10
C ASN A 256 -18.47 8.94 7.19
N ILE A 257 -17.88 9.93 7.86
CA ILE A 257 -16.41 10.05 7.99
C ILE A 257 -15.98 9.71 9.41
N TYR A 258 -15.07 8.76 9.53
CA TYR A 258 -14.40 8.38 10.77
C TYR A 258 -12.91 8.69 10.66
N LYS A 259 -12.32 9.22 11.72
CA LYS A 259 -10.88 9.48 11.79
C LYS A 259 -10.23 8.60 12.83
N LEU A 260 -9.12 7.98 12.46
CA LEU A 260 -8.36 7.07 13.29
C LEU A 260 -6.94 7.62 13.41
N ASP A 261 -6.57 8.12 14.58
CA ASP A 261 -5.20 8.54 14.86
C ASP A 261 -4.24 7.34 14.74
N VAL A 262 -3.25 7.50 13.86
CA VAL A 262 -2.19 6.50 13.62
C VAL A 262 -0.78 7.07 13.87
N THR A 263 -0.69 8.26 14.45
CA THR A 263 0.59 8.94 14.78
C THR A 263 1.45 8.11 15.73
N ASN A 264 0.82 7.28 16.58
CA ASN A 264 1.43 6.49 17.65
C ASN A 264 2.65 7.19 18.27
N ASP A 265 2.38 8.13 19.19
CA ASP A 265 3.28 9.08 19.86
C ASP A 265 4.48 8.48 20.64
N GLY A 266 4.80 7.21 20.42
CA GLY A 266 5.87 6.48 21.09
C GLY A 266 5.44 5.83 22.40
N THR A 267 4.16 5.88 22.78
CA THR A 267 3.67 5.26 24.03
C THR A 267 3.22 3.80 23.86
N ASN A 268 2.84 3.35 22.66
CA ASN A 268 2.67 1.93 22.33
C ASN A 268 4.01 1.37 21.83
N THR A 269 4.84 0.94 22.78
CA THR A 269 6.19 0.42 22.54
C THR A 269 6.17 -1.09 22.32
N GLY A 270 6.38 -1.50 21.07
CA GLY A 270 6.69 -2.88 20.68
C GLY A 270 7.87 -3.03 19.70
N GLY A 271 8.37 -1.93 19.11
CA GLY A 271 9.38 -1.94 18.06
C GLY A 271 10.79 -1.50 18.50
N VAL A 272 11.76 -1.63 17.59
CA VAL A 272 13.17 -1.25 17.81
C VAL A 272 13.46 0.25 17.62
N ASN A 273 12.50 1.02 17.10
CA ASN A 273 12.64 2.45 16.84
C ASN A 273 11.71 3.26 17.76
N PRO A 274 12.04 4.50 18.15
CA PRO A 274 11.13 5.37 18.89
C PRO A 274 10.16 6.09 17.93
N GLY A 275 8.89 6.26 18.34
CA GLY A 275 7.91 7.10 17.63
C GLY A 275 8.15 8.61 17.84
N PRO A 276 7.33 9.50 17.23
CA PRO A 276 6.08 9.21 16.52
C PRO A 276 6.26 8.54 15.15
N TYR A 277 5.21 7.88 14.66
CA TYR A 277 5.20 7.11 13.42
C TYR A 277 4.19 7.63 12.39
N LEU A 278 4.62 7.63 11.13
CA LEU A 278 3.77 7.66 9.95
C LEU A 278 3.15 6.27 9.73
N GLY A 279 1.83 6.18 9.67
CA GLY A 279 1.08 4.98 9.32
C GLY A 279 0.82 4.92 7.82
N ASP A 280 1.87 4.61 7.06
CA ASP A 280 1.92 4.67 5.60
C ASP A 280 1.26 3.47 4.93
N TYR A 281 0.96 3.58 3.62
CA TYR A 281 0.51 2.47 2.78
C TYR A 281 -0.72 1.73 3.35
N PRO A 282 -1.84 2.43 3.63
CA PRO A 282 -3.03 1.84 4.20
C PRO A 282 -3.68 0.83 3.26
N HIS A 283 -4.14 -0.30 3.80
CA HIS A 283 -4.98 -1.27 3.08
C HIS A 283 -6.22 -1.65 3.86
N ILE A 284 -7.20 -2.19 3.14
CA ILE A 284 -8.51 -2.54 3.67
C ILE A 284 -8.98 -3.92 3.19
N GLY A 285 -9.50 -4.69 4.13
CA GLY A 285 -10.15 -5.97 3.90
C GLY A 285 -11.31 -6.19 4.85
N ALA A 286 -12.02 -7.30 4.67
CA ALA A 286 -13.26 -7.56 5.36
C ALA A 286 -13.59 -9.05 5.47
N ASP A 287 -14.08 -9.42 6.65
CA ASP A 287 -14.66 -10.74 6.92
C ASP A 287 -16.18 -10.62 7.19
N ALA A 288 -16.79 -11.65 7.78
CA ALA A 288 -18.22 -11.63 8.10
C ALA A 288 -18.62 -10.54 9.12
N ASN A 289 -17.68 -10.05 9.94
CA ASN A 289 -17.95 -9.24 11.13
C ASN A 289 -17.28 -7.86 11.09
N GLY A 290 -16.11 -7.75 10.46
CA GLY A 290 -15.23 -6.60 10.58
C GLY A 290 -14.76 -5.98 9.28
N ILE A 291 -14.34 -4.72 9.40
CA ILE A 291 -13.43 -4.04 8.48
C ILE A 291 -12.07 -4.01 9.16
N TYR A 292 -11.01 -4.28 8.39
CA TYR A 292 -9.64 -4.32 8.86
C TYR A 292 -8.83 -3.32 8.06
N LEU A 293 -8.30 -2.32 8.76
CA LEU A 293 -7.35 -1.38 8.19
C LEU A 293 -5.95 -1.78 8.61
N THR A 294 -4.97 -1.69 7.72
CA THR A 294 -3.58 -1.96 8.04
C THR A 294 -2.68 -0.84 7.55
N THR A 295 -1.61 -0.53 8.26
CA THR A 295 -0.59 0.46 7.84
C THR A 295 0.80 -0.11 8.06
N ASN A 296 1.80 0.48 7.42
CA ASN A 296 3.23 0.30 7.71
C ASN A 296 3.71 1.45 8.61
N ALA A 297 4.24 1.16 9.80
CA ALA A 297 4.66 2.21 10.74
C ALA A 297 6.14 2.60 10.57
N TYR A 298 6.37 3.81 10.05
CA TYR A 298 7.69 4.40 9.82
C TYR A 298 7.96 5.58 10.77
N PRO A 299 9.11 5.65 11.46
CA PRO A 299 9.42 6.78 12.34
C PRO A 299 9.63 8.07 11.52
N TRP A 300 9.10 9.19 12.00
CA TRP A 300 9.22 10.49 11.31
C TRP A 300 10.66 11.03 11.27
N ASP A 301 11.38 10.86 12.37
CA ASP A 301 12.64 11.57 12.64
C ASP A 301 13.88 10.67 12.54
N ALA A 302 13.74 9.44 12.06
CA ALA A 302 14.82 8.48 11.94
C ALA A 302 14.55 7.45 10.84
N ASN A 303 15.60 6.72 10.43
CA ASN A 303 15.42 5.52 9.61
C ASN A 303 14.93 4.36 10.48
N GLY A 304 14.13 3.49 9.87
CA GLY A 304 13.73 2.22 10.44
C GLY A 304 12.27 1.89 10.18
N PHE A 305 11.82 0.79 10.75
CA PHE A 305 10.47 0.28 10.62
C PHE A 305 10.06 -0.38 11.95
N ALA A 306 8.88 -0.03 12.48
CA ALA A 306 8.39 -0.64 13.71
C ALA A 306 7.69 -1.97 13.41
N GLY A 307 6.82 -1.96 12.41
CA GLY A 307 5.97 -3.08 12.04
C GLY A 307 4.64 -2.61 11.50
N ALA A 308 4.00 -3.45 10.70
CA ALA A 308 2.65 -3.19 10.24
C ALA A 308 1.69 -3.13 11.43
N GLN A 309 0.74 -2.21 11.39
CA GLN A 309 -0.30 -2.06 12.41
C GLN A 309 -1.63 -2.54 11.85
N ILE A 310 -2.48 -3.13 12.68
CA ILE A 310 -3.81 -3.61 12.27
C ILE A 310 -4.88 -3.00 13.17
N TYR A 311 -5.92 -2.46 12.55
CA TYR A 311 -7.06 -1.83 13.21
C TYR A 311 -8.34 -2.56 12.82
N ALA A 312 -8.95 -3.25 13.77
CA ALA A 312 -10.15 -4.06 13.54
C ALA A 312 -11.40 -3.35 14.11
N LEU A 313 -12.41 -3.18 13.24
CA LEU A 313 -13.64 -2.43 13.51
C LEU A 313 -14.87 -3.25 13.13
N SER A 314 -15.98 -3.10 13.86
CA SER A 314 -17.25 -3.73 13.46
C SER A 314 -17.80 -3.09 12.18
N LYS A 315 -17.95 -3.89 11.12
CA LYS A 315 -18.52 -3.41 9.85
C LYS A 315 -20.01 -3.07 9.97
N ALA A 316 -20.72 -3.76 10.84
CA ALA A 316 -22.14 -3.50 11.10
C ALA A 316 -22.34 -2.12 11.76
N ARG A 317 -21.47 -1.73 12.70
CA ARG A 317 -21.54 -0.41 13.34
C ARG A 317 -21.13 0.73 12.40
N LEU A 318 -20.11 0.50 11.58
CA LEU A 318 -19.72 1.44 10.51
C LEU A 318 -20.87 1.66 9.53
N ALA A 319 -21.48 0.58 9.02
CA ALA A 319 -22.61 0.65 8.09
C ALA A 319 -23.86 1.32 8.69
N ALA A 320 -24.06 1.21 10.01
CA ALA A 320 -25.14 1.85 10.74
C ALA A 320 -24.86 3.33 11.07
N GLY A 321 -23.67 3.86 10.77
CA GLY A 321 -23.30 5.24 11.12
C GLY A 321 -23.20 5.46 12.63
N ALA A 322 -22.74 4.46 13.40
CA ALA A 322 -22.62 4.58 14.84
C ALA A 322 -21.71 5.76 15.23
N ALA A 323 -22.12 6.55 16.23
CA ALA A 323 -21.37 7.72 16.69
C ALA A 323 -20.01 7.38 17.29
N THR A 324 -19.88 6.19 17.89
CA THR A 324 -18.64 5.69 18.48
C THR A 324 -18.53 4.19 18.26
N ILE A 325 -17.36 3.73 17.85
CA ILE A 325 -17.09 2.33 17.50
C ILE A 325 -15.86 1.86 18.29
N PRO A 326 -16.02 0.87 19.19
CA PRO A 326 -14.87 0.19 19.78
C PRO A 326 -14.00 -0.45 18.70
N MET A 327 -12.70 -0.26 18.83
CA MET A 327 -11.68 -0.76 17.92
C MET A 327 -10.72 -1.67 18.68
N GLN A 328 -10.09 -2.60 17.97
CA GLN A 328 -8.89 -3.28 18.45
C GLN A 328 -7.71 -2.83 17.60
N HIS A 329 -6.65 -2.34 18.25
CA HIS A 329 -5.38 -2.07 17.60
C HIS A 329 -4.40 -3.18 17.95
N LEU A 330 -3.74 -3.74 16.94
CA LEU A 330 -2.75 -4.81 17.07
C LEU A 330 -1.43 -4.37 16.45
N ASP A 331 -0.38 -4.44 17.25
CA ASP A 331 1.00 -4.21 16.85
C ASP A 331 1.65 -5.53 16.42
N THR A 332 2.27 -5.55 15.24
CA THR A 332 2.95 -6.74 14.71
C THR A 332 4.47 -6.73 14.90
N SER A 333 5.00 -5.75 15.64
CA SER A 333 6.42 -5.65 15.98
C SER A 333 6.94 -6.96 16.59
N GLY A 334 7.96 -7.55 15.96
CA GLY A 334 8.60 -8.79 16.42
C GLY A 334 7.71 -10.04 16.48
N MET A 335 6.58 -10.07 15.76
CA MET A 335 5.64 -11.20 15.80
C MET A 335 6.00 -12.37 14.87
N VAL A 336 6.84 -12.16 13.85
CA VAL A 336 7.17 -13.19 12.85
C VAL A 336 8.40 -13.95 13.32
N ALA A 337 8.31 -15.28 13.39
CA ALA A 337 9.37 -16.16 13.85
C ALA A 337 10.46 -16.41 12.78
N ALA A 338 11.05 -15.32 12.28
CA ALA A 338 12.20 -15.30 11.38
C ALA A 338 13.22 -14.26 11.89
N PRO A 339 14.52 -14.41 11.65
CA PRO A 339 15.52 -13.44 12.14
C PRO A 339 15.52 -12.12 11.35
N SER A 340 15.96 -11.05 12.00
CA SER A 340 16.22 -9.71 11.43
C SER A 340 17.47 -9.07 12.06
N ASP A 341 17.87 -7.88 11.58
CA ASP A 341 18.92 -7.07 12.21
C ASP A 341 18.53 -6.56 13.62
N ALA A 342 17.26 -6.67 13.98
CA ALA A 342 16.70 -6.35 15.30
C ALA A 342 16.70 -7.55 16.26
N GLY A 343 16.90 -8.79 15.79
CA GLY A 343 17.00 -9.97 16.64
C GLY A 343 16.44 -11.25 16.04
N ALA A 344 15.87 -12.11 16.89
CA ALA A 344 15.41 -13.45 16.50
C ALA A 344 14.03 -13.46 15.81
N THR A 345 13.39 -12.30 15.69
CA THR A 345 12.06 -12.11 15.12
C THR A 345 12.06 -10.98 14.08
N GLN A 346 11.11 -11.02 13.15
CA GLN A 346 10.83 -9.95 12.19
C GLN A 346 9.53 -9.23 12.61
N PRO A 347 9.40 -7.93 12.34
CA PRO A 347 8.10 -7.28 12.35
C PRO A 347 7.23 -7.78 11.19
N GLY A 348 5.91 -7.66 11.31
CA GLY A 348 5.05 -7.81 10.14
C GLY A 348 5.30 -6.68 9.14
N PHE A 349 5.36 -7.00 7.85
CA PHE A 349 5.57 -6.02 6.78
C PHE A 349 4.45 -6.13 5.76
N THR A 350 3.76 -5.02 5.45
CA THR A 350 2.62 -4.96 4.54
C THR A 350 1.66 -6.14 4.79
N VAL A 351 1.00 -6.12 5.94
CA VAL A 351 0.05 -7.17 6.35
C VAL A 351 -1.25 -6.97 5.59
N TRP A 352 -1.33 -7.50 4.36
CA TRP A 352 -2.43 -7.18 3.46
C TRP A 352 -3.70 -7.97 3.82
N PRO A 353 -4.79 -7.30 4.22
CA PRO A 353 -6.03 -7.95 4.63
C PRO A 353 -6.80 -8.53 3.44
N ALA A 354 -7.39 -9.70 3.64
CA ALA A 354 -8.10 -10.37 2.56
C ALA A 354 -9.44 -9.70 2.25
N GLN A 355 -9.78 -9.66 0.96
CA GLN A 355 -11.10 -9.28 0.51
C GLN A 355 -11.89 -10.53 0.11
N SER A 356 -13.20 -10.52 0.33
CA SER A 356 -14.08 -11.64 -0.04
C SER A 356 -15.03 -11.22 -1.17
N PRO A 357 -15.19 -12.02 -2.24
CA PRO A 357 -15.99 -11.63 -3.42
C PRO A 357 -17.50 -11.65 -3.20
N GLY A 358 -17.96 -12.06 -2.02
CA GLY A 358 -19.38 -12.11 -1.69
C GLY A 358 -19.65 -12.62 -0.29
N THR A 359 -20.92 -12.53 0.11
CA THR A 359 -21.39 -12.81 1.47
C THR A 359 -21.24 -14.27 1.91
N SER A 360 -21.03 -15.19 0.97
CA SER A 360 -20.84 -16.62 1.23
C SER A 360 -19.37 -17.04 1.29
N SER A 361 -18.43 -16.11 1.13
CA SER A 361 -17.00 -16.44 1.02
C SER A 361 -16.23 -16.32 2.33
N PHE A 362 -16.86 -15.87 3.42
CA PHE A 362 -16.21 -15.68 4.72
C PHE A 362 -15.88 -16.99 5.45
N ASN A 363 -14.85 -16.96 6.29
CA ASN A 363 -14.59 -18.04 7.24
C ASN A 363 -15.28 -17.75 8.58
N LEU A 364 -16.26 -18.59 8.93
CA LEU A 364 -17.05 -18.46 10.16
C LEU A 364 -16.49 -19.26 11.35
N SER A 365 -15.44 -20.07 11.15
CA SER A 365 -14.82 -20.82 12.23
C SER A 365 -14.14 -19.89 13.25
N ASN A 366 -13.90 -20.41 14.46
CA ASN A 366 -13.28 -19.67 15.58
C ASN A 366 -14.01 -18.36 15.94
N ASN A 367 -15.34 -18.38 15.89
CA ASN A 367 -16.22 -17.21 16.05
C ASN A 367 -15.90 -16.09 15.04
N GLY A 368 -15.70 -16.48 13.78
CA GLY A 368 -15.26 -15.60 12.70
C GLY A 368 -13.73 -15.49 12.62
N THR A 369 -13.21 -15.54 11.39
CA THR A 369 -11.78 -15.45 11.11
C THR A 369 -11.52 -14.58 9.88
N GLU A 370 -10.67 -13.57 10.05
CA GLU A 370 -10.06 -12.83 8.96
C GLU A 370 -8.64 -13.32 8.68
N TYR A 371 -8.23 -13.27 7.41
CA TYR A 371 -6.92 -13.68 6.95
C TYR A 371 -6.15 -12.55 6.28
N PHE A 372 -4.83 -12.64 6.33
CA PHE A 372 -3.91 -11.68 5.71
C PHE A 372 -2.71 -12.43 5.13
N LEU A 373 -2.05 -11.83 4.13
CA LEU A 373 -0.75 -12.30 3.65
C LEU A 373 0.29 -11.18 3.74
N SER A 374 1.53 -11.56 3.98
CA SER A 374 2.70 -10.68 3.90
C SER A 374 3.86 -11.39 3.23
N SER A 375 4.75 -10.62 2.62
CA SER A 375 6.11 -11.08 2.37
C SER A 375 6.97 -10.92 3.61
N ASN A 376 8.20 -11.44 3.58
CA ASN A 376 9.16 -11.31 4.67
C ASN A 376 10.60 -11.10 4.18
N ALA A 377 10.74 -10.59 2.95
CA ALA A 377 12.04 -10.38 2.29
C ALA A 377 12.52 -8.92 2.33
N ALA A 378 11.61 -7.94 2.41
CA ALA A 378 11.96 -6.52 2.38
C ALA A 378 12.86 -6.08 3.54
N ASP A 379 13.48 -4.91 3.42
CA ASP A 379 14.28 -4.32 4.50
C ASP A 379 13.44 -4.03 5.74
N GLU A 380 12.21 -3.61 5.57
CA GLU A 380 11.26 -3.44 6.65
C GLU A 380 11.15 -4.72 7.49
N ALA A 381 11.12 -5.88 6.84
CA ALA A 381 11.07 -7.17 7.54
C ALA A 381 12.45 -7.59 8.08
N THR A 382 13.51 -7.47 7.28
CA THR A 382 14.83 -8.08 7.56
C THR A 382 15.82 -7.15 8.25
N HIS A 383 15.72 -5.84 7.98
CA HIS A 383 16.57 -4.76 8.49
C HIS A 383 15.75 -3.61 9.12
N PRO A 384 14.77 -3.87 10.00
CA PRO A 384 13.91 -2.83 10.57
C PRO A 384 14.64 -1.75 11.37
N LYS A 385 15.90 -1.98 11.78
CA LYS A 385 16.71 -0.95 12.45
C LYS A 385 17.57 -0.15 11.47
N ALA A 386 18.32 -0.83 10.61
CA ALA A 386 19.19 -0.16 9.65
C ALA A 386 18.39 0.54 8.53
N GLY A 387 17.22 0.00 8.21
CA GLY A 387 16.37 0.42 7.11
C GLY A 387 17.03 0.21 5.74
N THR A 388 18.06 -0.62 5.66
CA THR A 388 18.77 -0.95 4.41
C THR A 388 19.68 -2.15 4.66
N GLY A 389 20.09 -2.85 3.59
CA GLY A 389 21.12 -3.89 3.63
C GLY A 389 20.58 -5.33 3.58
N GLY A 390 19.27 -5.48 3.39
CA GLY A 390 18.61 -6.74 3.06
C GLY A 390 19.20 -7.38 1.82
N ASN A 391 19.17 -8.72 1.81
CA ASN A 391 19.40 -9.47 0.58
C ASN A 391 18.14 -9.52 -0.30
N TYR A 392 16.99 -9.08 0.22
CA TYR A 392 15.68 -9.08 -0.42
C TYR A 392 15.29 -10.41 -1.05
N VAL A 393 15.67 -11.53 -0.45
CA VAL A 393 15.31 -12.86 -0.96
C VAL A 393 14.62 -13.65 0.14
N SER A 394 13.51 -14.29 -0.21
CA SER A 394 12.88 -15.27 0.67
C SER A 394 12.29 -16.44 -0.12
N HIS A 395 12.08 -17.53 0.62
CA HIS A 395 11.40 -18.75 0.19
C HIS A 395 10.17 -19.01 1.06
N GLN A 396 9.70 -17.98 1.78
CA GLN A 396 8.57 -18.07 2.70
C GLN A 396 7.67 -16.84 2.56
N ILE A 397 6.38 -17.01 2.76
CA ILE A 397 5.43 -15.90 3.00
C ILE A 397 4.82 -16.07 4.39
N VAL A 398 4.29 -14.99 4.95
CA VAL A 398 3.59 -15.01 6.23
C VAL A 398 2.09 -15.08 5.98
N VAL A 399 1.43 -16.05 6.60
CA VAL A 399 -0.03 -16.13 6.65
C VAL A 399 -0.48 -15.70 8.04
N TRP A 400 -1.27 -14.65 8.11
CA TRP A 400 -1.84 -14.17 9.37
C TRP A 400 -3.30 -14.59 9.50
N SER A 401 -3.74 -14.82 10.72
CA SER A 401 -5.12 -15.19 11.04
C SER A 401 -5.57 -14.43 12.27
N MET A 402 -6.63 -13.65 12.11
CA MET A 402 -7.32 -12.97 13.21
C MET A 402 -8.62 -13.70 13.50
N THR A 403 -8.72 -14.30 14.68
CA THR A 403 -9.91 -15.05 15.11
C THR A 403 -10.75 -14.27 16.11
N ASN A 404 -11.91 -14.83 16.45
CA ASN A 404 -12.91 -14.23 17.33
C ASN A 404 -13.41 -12.87 16.81
N THR A 405 -13.47 -12.70 15.49
CA THR A 405 -13.88 -11.43 14.85
C THR A 405 -15.34 -11.10 15.13
N GLY A 406 -16.18 -12.10 15.42
CA GLY A 406 -17.54 -11.90 15.91
C GLY A 406 -17.63 -11.06 17.18
N SER A 407 -16.56 -11.03 18.00
CA SER A 407 -16.49 -10.19 19.19
C SER A 407 -16.50 -8.69 18.88
N LEU A 408 -16.12 -8.27 17.65
CA LEU A 408 -16.15 -6.87 17.21
C LEU A 408 -17.56 -6.25 17.35
N ASN A 409 -18.61 -7.07 17.26
CA ASN A 409 -19.99 -6.61 17.40
C ASN A 409 -20.42 -6.35 18.86
N THR A 410 -19.59 -6.72 19.84
CA THR A 410 -19.89 -6.57 21.28
C THR A 410 -19.37 -5.23 21.83
N ALA A 411 -19.69 -4.92 23.09
CA ALA A 411 -19.16 -3.73 23.76
C ALA A 411 -17.66 -3.83 24.09
N SER A 412 -17.12 -5.05 24.13
CA SER A 412 -15.73 -5.33 24.47
C SER A 412 -15.16 -6.34 23.47
N PRO A 413 -14.76 -5.88 22.27
CA PRO A 413 -14.09 -6.72 21.30
C PRO A 413 -12.83 -7.39 21.89
N ASN A 414 -12.54 -8.60 21.43
CA ASN A 414 -11.42 -9.40 21.91
C ASN A 414 -10.91 -10.32 20.79
N VAL A 415 -10.34 -9.73 19.75
CA VAL A 415 -9.80 -10.48 18.60
C VAL A 415 -8.44 -11.09 18.94
N HIS A 416 -8.05 -12.17 18.25
CA HIS A 416 -6.75 -12.82 18.48
C HIS A 416 -5.99 -13.00 17.17
N LEU A 417 -4.83 -12.36 17.05
CA LEU A 417 -3.95 -12.46 15.90
C LEU A 417 -2.86 -13.52 16.10
N THR A 418 -2.65 -14.34 15.08
CA THR A 418 -1.57 -15.31 15.00
C THR A 418 -1.00 -15.32 13.59
N ASN A 419 0.22 -15.83 13.41
CA ASN A 419 0.82 -16.02 12.10
C ASN A 419 1.56 -17.36 11.98
N ARG A 420 1.82 -17.75 10.72
CA ARG A 420 2.67 -18.87 10.35
C ARG A 420 3.47 -18.52 9.10
N LEU A 421 4.75 -18.89 9.10
CA LEU A 421 5.56 -18.94 7.89
C LEU A 421 5.15 -20.14 7.06
N VAL A 422 5.04 -19.94 5.75
CA VAL A 422 4.69 -20.98 4.79
C VAL A 422 5.70 -20.97 3.66
N ASP A 423 6.30 -22.12 3.39
CA ASP A 423 7.28 -22.27 2.31
C ASP A 423 6.63 -22.07 0.94
N VAL A 424 7.31 -21.30 0.10
CA VAL A 424 6.97 -20.99 -1.29
C VAL A 424 8.22 -21.12 -2.17
N GLY A 425 8.07 -20.89 -3.47
CA GLY A 425 9.23 -20.70 -4.33
C GLY A 425 9.96 -19.38 -4.03
N THR A 426 11.23 -19.30 -4.43
CA THR A 426 12.06 -18.10 -4.26
C THR A 426 11.48 -16.87 -4.94
N TYR A 427 11.27 -15.81 -4.17
CA TYR A 427 11.03 -14.47 -4.68
C TYR A 427 12.13 -13.53 -4.19
N ALA A 428 12.39 -12.49 -4.97
CA ALA A 428 13.45 -11.53 -4.70
C ALA A 428 13.13 -10.12 -5.22
N LEU A 429 13.84 -9.08 -4.74
CA LEU A 429 13.66 -7.70 -5.23
C LEU A 429 13.72 -7.64 -6.78
N PRO A 430 12.67 -7.18 -7.46
CA PRO A 430 12.67 -7.06 -8.92
C PRO A 430 13.69 -6.00 -9.40
N PRO A 431 14.32 -6.18 -10.59
CA PRO A 431 15.03 -5.08 -11.24
C PRO A 431 14.05 -4.01 -11.69
N LYS A 432 14.51 -2.77 -11.91
CA LYS A 432 13.71 -1.73 -12.59
C LYS A 432 13.17 -2.23 -13.93
N GLN A 433 11.97 -1.81 -14.27
CA GLN A 433 11.28 -2.19 -15.48
C GLN A 433 11.95 -1.53 -16.69
N HIS A 434 11.78 -2.14 -17.86
CA HIS A 434 12.13 -1.53 -19.12
C HIS A 434 10.89 -0.97 -19.81
N GLN A 435 11.08 0.11 -20.57
CA GLN A 435 10.14 0.63 -21.56
C GLN A 435 10.90 0.91 -22.87
N PRO A 436 10.21 1.16 -24.00
CA PRO A 436 10.88 1.46 -25.26
C PRO A 436 11.91 2.59 -25.12
N GLY A 437 13.17 2.26 -25.42
CA GLY A 437 14.29 3.19 -25.35
C GLY A 437 14.94 3.36 -23.97
N SER A 438 14.55 2.63 -22.92
CA SER A 438 15.17 2.71 -21.59
C SER A 438 16.70 2.77 -21.62
N GLY A 439 17.27 3.76 -20.93
CA GLY A 439 18.72 4.01 -20.86
C GLY A 439 19.33 4.69 -22.10
N THR A 440 18.57 4.90 -23.16
CA THR A 440 19.01 5.59 -24.38
C THR A 440 18.66 7.09 -24.36
N THR A 441 19.26 7.86 -25.26
CA THR A 441 18.93 9.28 -25.45
C THR A 441 17.48 9.42 -25.96
N PRO A 442 16.67 10.33 -25.39
CA PRO A 442 15.30 10.58 -25.80
C PRO A 442 15.16 10.94 -27.29
N GLY A 443 14.19 10.29 -27.94
CA GLY A 443 13.87 10.45 -29.35
C GLY A 443 12.53 11.14 -29.57
N VAL A 444 11.97 11.00 -30.77
CA VAL A 444 10.63 11.54 -31.08
C VAL A 444 9.52 10.87 -30.27
N ASP A 445 9.74 9.64 -29.81
CA ASP A 445 8.80 8.88 -28.99
C ASP A 445 8.82 9.29 -27.51
N THR A 446 9.81 10.09 -27.09
CA THR A 446 9.93 10.67 -25.75
C THR A 446 10.08 12.19 -25.84
N PRO A 447 9.03 12.90 -26.31
CA PRO A 447 9.11 14.29 -26.76
C PRO A 447 9.54 15.26 -25.66
N GLN A 448 9.12 15.03 -24.41
CA GLN A 448 9.54 15.86 -23.27
C GLN A 448 11.05 15.73 -23.03
N GLY A 449 11.56 14.50 -22.85
CA GLY A 449 13.01 14.26 -22.70
C GLY A 449 13.83 14.78 -23.88
N ARG A 450 13.31 14.65 -25.11
CA ARG A 450 13.95 15.21 -26.30
C ARG A 450 14.02 16.74 -26.24
N CYS A 451 12.95 17.39 -25.79
CA CYS A 451 12.93 18.85 -25.63
C CYS A 451 13.91 19.31 -24.56
N ILE A 452 14.02 18.58 -23.45
CA ILE A 452 14.98 18.87 -22.37
C ILE A 452 16.41 18.83 -22.89
N ASN A 453 16.76 17.87 -23.76
CA ASN A 453 18.11 17.76 -24.32
C ASN A 453 18.39 18.68 -25.52
N ASP A 454 17.37 19.31 -26.12
CA ASP A 454 17.55 20.11 -27.32
C ASP A 454 18.00 21.53 -27.02
N THR A 455 19.26 21.82 -27.34
CA THR A 455 19.91 23.13 -27.19
C THR A 455 19.96 23.96 -28.48
N THR A 456 19.32 23.49 -29.56
CA THR A 456 19.55 23.99 -30.92
C THR A 456 18.31 24.58 -31.59
N THR A 457 17.10 24.12 -31.25
CA THR A 457 15.88 24.59 -31.90
C THR A 457 15.56 26.04 -31.50
N ALA A 458 15.37 26.92 -32.48
CA ALA A 458 14.89 28.27 -32.23
C ALA A 458 13.42 28.23 -31.79
N THR A 459 13.12 28.79 -30.63
CA THR A 459 11.77 28.89 -30.07
C THR A 459 11.43 30.34 -29.72
N ILE A 460 10.18 30.57 -29.30
CA ILE A 460 9.75 31.87 -28.75
C ILE A 460 10.48 32.25 -27.45
N ALA A 461 11.09 31.28 -26.76
CA ALA A 461 11.84 31.48 -25.52
C ALA A 461 13.36 31.58 -25.75
N GLY A 462 13.82 31.60 -27.01
CA GLY A 462 15.24 31.58 -27.38
C GLY A 462 15.67 30.27 -28.03
N VAL A 463 16.99 30.04 -28.13
CA VAL A 463 17.55 28.82 -28.74
C VAL A 463 17.63 27.68 -27.72
N GLY A 464 17.05 26.54 -28.08
CA GLY A 464 16.86 25.33 -27.27
C GLY A 464 15.39 25.13 -26.88
N CYS A 465 14.84 23.95 -27.14
CA CYS A 465 13.46 23.60 -26.77
C CYS A 465 13.27 23.62 -25.25
N TRP A 466 14.28 23.22 -24.48
CA TRP A 466 14.26 23.19 -23.01
C TRP A 466 13.82 24.52 -22.38
N ARG A 467 14.05 25.66 -23.05
CA ARG A 467 13.67 27.00 -22.61
C ARG A 467 12.15 27.20 -22.53
N LEU A 468 11.38 26.34 -23.17
CA LEU A 468 9.92 26.30 -23.04
C LEU A 468 9.46 25.66 -21.72
N LEU A 469 10.33 24.88 -21.08
CA LEU A 469 10.01 24.07 -19.90
C LEU A 469 10.70 24.57 -18.63
N PHE A 470 11.92 25.09 -18.72
CA PHE A 470 12.73 25.48 -17.56
C PHE A 470 13.20 26.93 -17.62
N GLY A 471 13.20 27.59 -16.46
CA GLY A 471 13.81 28.92 -16.28
C GLY A 471 15.34 28.87 -16.19
N ALA A 472 15.89 27.78 -15.66
CA ALA A 472 17.33 27.50 -15.58
C ALA A 472 17.71 26.40 -16.58
N GLN A 473 18.94 26.45 -17.10
CA GLN A 473 19.42 25.47 -18.07
C GLN A 473 19.65 24.10 -17.40
N PRO A 474 18.98 23.02 -17.85
CA PRO A 474 19.22 21.67 -17.34
C PRO A 474 20.55 21.10 -17.89
N ALA A 475 20.98 19.95 -17.39
CA ALA A 475 22.25 19.31 -17.78
C ALA A 475 22.25 18.76 -19.23
N HIS A 476 21.08 18.59 -19.83
CA HIS A 476 20.90 18.06 -21.20
C HIS A 476 21.43 16.63 -21.40
N ASP A 477 21.44 15.84 -20.34
CA ASP A 477 21.86 14.43 -20.33
C ASP A 477 20.69 13.48 -20.01
N GLU A 478 19.46 13.95 -20.24
CA GLU A 478 18.26 13.14 -20.02
C GLU A 478 18.35 11.83 -20.80
N LYS A 479 17.87 10.77 -20.15
CA LYS A 479 17.72 9.44 -20.72
C LYS A 479 16.29 9.01 -20.55
N VAL A 480 15.83 8.14 -21.45
CA VAL A 480 14.55 7.46 -21.20
C VAL A 480 14.69 6.63 -19.93
N SER A 481 13.86 6.93 -18.94
CA SER A 481 13.93 6.31 -17.62
C SER A 481 13.62 4.81 -17.67
N THR A 482 14.11 4.09 -16.66
CA THR A 482 13.63 2.75 -16.31
C THR A 482 12.64 2.89 -15.16
N PRO A 483 11.34 2.57 -15.35
CA PRO A 483 10.35 2.67 -14.29
C PRO A 483 10.68 1.78 -13.10
N ASP A 484 10.31 2.21 -11.91
CA ASP A 484 10.47 1.40 -10.70
C ASP A 484 9.52 0.19 -10.70
N SER A 485 9.98 -0.95 -10.20
CA SER A 485 9.25 -2.22 -10.20
C SER A 485 8.60 -2.54 -8.86
N ASN A 486 8.50 -1.56 -7.96
CA ASN A 486 8.16 -1.75 -6.57
C ASN A 486 9.24 -2.56 -5.81
N ASP A 487 8.88 -3.21 -4.72
CA ASP A 487 9.75 -4.09 -3.94
C ASP A 487 9.22 -5.54 -3.87
N THR A 488 9.32 -6.21 -2.72
CA THR A 488 8.82 -7.58 -2.51
C THR A 488 7.52 -7.64 -1.71
N ARG A 489 6.87 -6.50 -1.45
CA ARG A 489 5.65 -6.43 -0.64
C ARG A 489 4.52 -7.25 -1.27
N MET A 490 3.74 -7.88 -0.40
CA MET A 490 2.50 -8.53 -0.82
C MET A 490 1.57 -7.49 -1.44
N GLN A 491 0.84 -7.89 -2.49
CA GLN A 491 -0.20 -7.08 -3.11
C GLN A 491 -1.60 -7.62 -2.74
N GLN A 492 -2.64 -7.19 -3.42
CA GLN A 492 -4.03 -7.51 -3.10
C GLN A 492 -4.27 -9.00 -2.80
N VAL A 493 -4.86 -9.26 -1.62
CA VAL A 493 -5.21 -10.60 -1.14
C VAL A 493 -6.72 -10.82 -1.26
N THR A 494 -7.11 -11.95 -1.82
CA THR A 494 -8.52 -12.37 -1.90
C THR A 494 -8.73 -13.69 -1.14
N TYR A 495 -9.72 -13.74 -0.25
CA TYR A 495 -10.24 -14.98 0.34
C TYR A 495 -11.49 -15.44 -0.42
N ALA A 496 -11.35 -16.52 -1.18
CA ALA A 496 -12.44 -17.07 -1.97
C ALA A 496 -12.35 -18.60 -2.05
N ASN A 497 -13.51 -19.26 -1.99
CA ASN A 497 -13.63 -20.72 -2.08
C ASN A 497 -12.67 -21.45 -1.10
N GLY A 498 -12.61 -20.97 0.14
CA GLY A 498 -11.81 -21.54 1.23
C GLY A 498 -10.29 -21.37 1.07
N LYS A 499 -9.82 -20.47 0.19
CA LYS A 499 -8.40 -20.27 -0.13
C LYS A 499 -8.06 -18.78 -0.13
N LEU A 500 -6.83 -18.47 0.25
CA LEU A 500 -6.23 -17.15 0.05
C LEU A 500 -5.52 -17.14 -1.29
N TRP A 501 -5.72 -16.08 -2.04
CA TRP A 501 -5.07 -15.80 -3.32
C TRP A 501 -4.30 -14.50 -3.13
N GLY A 502 -3.00 -14.53 -3.39
CA GLY A 502 -2.15 -13.34 -3.28
C GLY A 502 -1.03 -13.39 -4.31
N ALA A 503 -0.45 -12.23 -4.58
CA ALA A 503 0.69 -12.09 -5.46
C ALA A 503 1.61 -10.98 -4.98
N LEU A 504 2.85 -10.99 -5.46
CA LEU A 504 3.85 -9.96 -5.20
C LEU A 504 4.76 -9.79 -6.42
N ASP A 505 5.38 -8.62 -6.49
CA ASP A 505 6.44 -8.33 -7.45
C ASP A 505 7.71 -9.11 -7.08
N THR A 506 8.41 -9.64 -8.08
CA THR A 506 9.65 -10.40 -7.88
C THR A 506 10.57 -10.31 -9.08
N ALA A 507 11.87 -10.49 -8.87
CA ALA A 507 12.78 -10.83 -9.95
C ALA A 507 12.42 -12.20 -10.56
N VAL A 508 12.53 -12.31 -11.87
CA VAL A 508 12.47 -13.58 -12.62
C VAL A 508 13.59 -13.61 -13.66
N THR A 509 14.19 -14.78 -13.88
CA THR A 509 15.12 -14.97 -15.00
C THR A 509 14.40 -15.66 -16.16
N VAL A 510 14.22 -14.94 -17.27
CA VAL A 510 13.60 -15.45 -18.50
C VAL A 510 14.54 -15.24 -19.68
N GLY A 511 14.83 -16.31 -20.43
CA GLY A 511 15.76 -16.22 -21.56
C GLY A 511 17.17 -15.74 -21.17
N ALA A 512 17.63 -16.10 -19.97
CA ALA A 512 18.90 -15.66 -19.37
C ALA A 512 18.99 -14.15 -19.01
N THR A 513 17.88 -13.43 -19.03
CA THR A 513 17.82 -12.03 -18.57
C THR A 513 16.99 -11.93 -17.30
N ASN A 514 17.47 -11.15 -16.32
CA ASN A 514 16.72 -10.83 -15.11
C ASN A 514 15.71 -9.72 -15.42
N ARG A 515 14.43 -9.95 -15.13
CA ARG A 515 13.30 -9.05 -15.42
C ARG A 515 12.41 -8.93 -14.20
N ALA A 516 11.58 -7.88 -14.16
CA ALA A 516 10.51 -7.81 -13.17
C ALA A 516 9.38 -8.77 -13.58
N GLY A 517 8.91 -9.56 -12.64
CA GLY A 517 7.82 -10.50 -12.81
C GLY A 517 6.98 -10.60 -11.56
N ILE A 518 6.03 -11.54 -11.58
CA ILE A 518 5.09 -11.70 -10.48
C ILE A 518 5.17 -13.13 -9.94
N ALA A 519 5.24 -13.27 -8.62
CA ALA A 519 4.97 -14.53 -7.95
C ALA A 519 3.54 -14.54 -7.43
N TRP A 520 2.84 -15.66 -7.56
CA TRP A 520 1.46 -15.81 -7.10
C TRP A 520 1.26 -17.09 -6.28
N TYR A 521 0.32 -17.03 -5.35
CA TYR A 521 0.11 -18.05 -4.34
C TYR A 521 -1.38 -18.29 -4.11
N VAL A 522 -1.75 -19.57 -4.05
CA VAL A 522 -3.07 -20.05 -3.61
C VAL A 522 -2.85 -20.88 -2.36
N VAL A 523 -3.12 -20.28 -1.21
CA VAL A 523 -2.89 -20.87 0.10
C VAL A 523 -4.20 -21.41 0.67
N ARG A 524 -4.18 -22.63 1.20
CA ARG A 524 -5.26 -23.14 2.05
C ARG A 524 -4.95 -22.70 3.48
N PRO A 525 -5.71 -21.79 4.11
CA PRO A 525 -5.34 -21.25 5.42
C PRO A 525 -5.64 -22.19 6.60
N GLY A 526 -6.24 -23.35 6.34
CA GLY A 526 -6.50 -24.38 7.36
C GLY A 526 -7.83 -24.25 8.11
N GLY A 527 -8.66 -23.25 7.81
CA GLY A 527 -9.98 -23.08 8.41
C GLY A 527 -9.88 -22.93 9.94
N SER A 528 -10.59 -23.77 10.69
CA SER A 528 -10.54 -23.77 12.16
C SER A 528 -9.17 -24.11 12.73
N SER A 529 -8.38 -24.92 12.02
CA SER A 529 -7.07 -25.40 12.51
C SER A 529 -5.95 -24.37 12.41
N LEU A 530 -6.14 -23.30 11.62
CA LEU A 530 -5.13 -22.27 11.36
C LEU A 530 -3.76 -22.86 10.94
N ALA A 531 -3.79 -23.94 10.16
CA ALA A 531 -2.62 -24.66 9.67
C ALA A 531 -2.45 -24.42 8.16
N PRO A 532 -1.90 -23.27 7.75
CA PRO A 532 -1.84 -22.90 6.35
C PRO A 532 -0.86 -23.77 5.55
N LYS A 533 -1.22 -24.04 4.29
CA LYS A 533 -0.38 -24.77 3.33
C LYS A 533 -0.57 -24.19 1.93
N VAL A 534 0.51 -24.03 1.17
CA VAL A 534 0.42 -23.69 -0.26
C VAL A 534 -0.29 -24.83 -0.98
N GLY A 535 -1.37 -24.49 -1.68
CA GLY A 535 -2.09 -25.41 -2.57
C GLY A 535 -1.56 -25.35 -3.98
N LEU A 536 -1.33 -24.14 -4.49
CA LEU A 536 -0.75 -23.87 -5.81
C LEU A 536 0.06 -22.58 -5.73
N ALA A 537 1.15 -22.49 -6.49
CA ALA A 537 1.93 -21.28 -6.63
C ALA A 537 2.62 -21.29 -7.99
N GLY A 538 3.05 -20.12 -8.45
CA GLY A 538 3.78 -20.00 -9.71
C GLY A 538 4.34 -18.60 -9.91
N TYR A 539 4.91 -18.40 -11.10
CA TYR A 539 5.45 -17.14 -11.54
C TYR A 539 4.86 -16.74 -12.88
N LEU A 540 4.81 -15.43 -13.13
CA LEU A 540 4.50 -14.83 -14.41
C LEU A 540 5.71 -14.01 -14.87
N GLY A 541 6.19 -14.31 -16.07
CA GLY A 541 7.31 -13.63 -16.71
C GLY A 541 7.41 -14.00 -18.19
N ALA A 542 7.98 -13.11 -19.00
CA ALA A 542 8.18 -13.32 -20.43
C ALA A 542 9.46 -12.61 -20.90
N ALA A 543 10.13 -13.18 -21.91
CA ALA A 543 11.33 -12.57 -22.47
C ALA A 543 11.04 -11.18 -23.06
N GLY A 544 11.88 -10.19 -22.73
CA GLY A 544 11.75 -8.80 -23.19
C GLY A 544 10.57 -8.03 -22.57
N LYS A 545 9.88 -8.62 -21.59
CA LYS A 545 8.75 -8.02 -20.88
C LYS A 545 9.01 -7.99 -19.39
N ASP A 546 8.37 -7.02 -18.75
CA ASP A 546 8.38 -6.82 -17.30
C ASP A 546 6.93 -6.72 -16.83
N PHE A 547 6.59 -7.43 -15.75
CA PHE A 547 5.24 -7.48 -15.19
C PHE A 547 5.27 -7.13 -13.71
N THR A 548 4.45 -6.16 -13.30
CA THR A 548 4.47 -5.58 -11.95
C THR A 548 3.08 -5.18 -11.46
N TYR A 549 2.96 -4.84 -10.18
CA TYR A 549 1.74 -4.39 -9.49
C TYR A 549 0.53 -5.32 -9.72
N PRO A 550 0.62 -6.62 -9.38
CA PRO A 550 -0.46 -7.57 -9.56
C PRO A 550 -1.66 -7.30 -8.65
N ALA A 551 -2.87 -7.38 -9.20
CA ALA A 551 -4.13 -7.39 -8.46
C ALA A 551 -4.97 -8.62 -8.85
N ILE A 552 -5.45 -9.39 -7.87
CA ILE A 552 -6.20 -10.64 -8.13
C ILE A 552 -7.66 -10.48 -7.72
N GLY A 553 -8.56 -10.65 -8.70
CA GLY A 553 -9.99 -10.85 -8.47
C GLY A 553 -10.39 -12.31 -8.61
N VAL A 554 -11.15 -12.86 -7.66
CA VAL A 554 -11.57 -14.27 -7.67
C VAL A 554 -13.08 -14.39 -7.47
N THR A 555 -13.75 -15.22 -8.27
CA THR A 555 -15.18 -15.51 -8.05
C THR A 555 -15.40 -16.38 -6.80
N SER A 556 -16.62 -16.40 -6.27
CA SER A 556 -16.99 -17.29 -5.16
C SER A 556 -16.77 -18.79 -5.48
N SER A 557 -16.80 -19.18 -6.76
CA SER A 557 -16.48 -20.54 -7.22
C SER A 557 -14.98 -20.83 -7.29
N GLY A 558 -14.11 -19.84 -7.08
CA GLY A 558 -12.65 -19.97 -7.13
C GLY A 558 -12.05 -19.94 -8.53
N ARG A 559 -12.56 -19.05 -9.42
CA ARG A 559 -11.93 -18.74 -10.71
C ARG A 559 -11.32 -17.35 -10.63
N GLY A 560 -10.02 -17.22 -10.88
CA GLY A 560 -9.30 -15.96 -10.73
C GLY A 560 -8.89 -15.31 -12.05
N VAL A 561 -8.77 -13.99 -12.02
CA VAL A 561 -8.02 -13.19 -13.00
C VAL A 561 -7.07 -12.29 -12.23
N MET A 562 -5.84 -12.22 -12.71
CA MET A 562 -4.83 -11.28 -12.25
C MET A 562 -4.70 -10.17 -13.30
N ALA A 563 -4.88 -8.92 -12.89
CA ALA A 563 -4.47 -7.75 -13.64
C ALA A 563 -3.08 -7.31 -13.17
N PHE A 564 -2.30 -6.68 -14.04
CA PHE A 564 -0.94 -6.21 -13.73
C PHE A 564 -0.51 -5.13 -14.74
N THR A 565 0.51 -4.37 -14.38
CA THR A 565 1.24 -3.51 -15.32
C THR A 565 2.15 -4.36 -16.18
N ALA A 566 2.07 -4.18 -17.50
CA ALA A 566 2.92 -4.82 -18.49
C ALA A 566 3.72 -3.77 -19.24
N THR A 567 5.04 -3.95 -19.27
CA THR A 567 5.98 -3.09 -19.99
C THR A 567 7.09 -3.94 -20.59
N GLY A 568 8.01 -3.36 -21.34
CA GLY A 568 9.16 -4.07 -21.86
C GLY A 568 9.95 -3.28 -22.89
N ASP A 569 10.90 -3.95 -23.52
CA ASP A 569 11.83 -3.32 -24.46
C ASP A 569 11.12 -2.70 -25.69
N ASP A 570 9.93 -3.19 -26.00
CA ASP A 570 9.06 -2.86 -27.14
C ASP A 570 7.61 -2.54 -26.70
N LEU A 571 7.34 -2.38 -25.39
CA LEU A 571 6.01 -2.13 -24.86
C LEU A 571 6.04 -1.01 -23.81
N PHE A 572 5.40 0.11 -24.11
CA PHE A 572 5.17 1.15 -23.10
C PHE A 572 4.24 0.64 -21.98
N PRO A 573 4.33 1.18 -20.75
CA PRO A 573 3.47 0.80 -19.64
C PRO A 573 2.00 0.67 -20.07
N SER A 574 1.46 -0.53 -19.93
CA SER A 574 0.15 -0.94 -20.41
C SER A 574 -0.53 -1.86 -19.40
N ALA A 575 -1.85 -1.99 -19.47
CA ALA A 575 -2.58 -2.97 -18.67
C ALA A 575 -2.44 -4.39 -19.27
N GLY A 576 -2.06 -5.35 -18.44
CA GLY A 576 -2.03 -6.77 -18.74
C GLY A 576 -3.02 -7.56 -17.88
N SER A 577 -3.42 -8.76 -18.34
CA SER A 577 -4.19 -9.68 -17.52
C SER A 577 -3.91 -11.15 -17.85
N ALA A 578 -4.09 -12.01 -16.85
CA ALA A 578 -3.93 -13.46 -16.98
C ALA A 578 -4.94 -14.19 -16.09
N SER A 579 -5.43 -15.36 -16.54
CA SER A 579 -6.23 -16.24 -15.68
C SER A 579 -5.34 -16.99 -14.68
N ILE A 580 -5.83 -17.19 -13.46
CA ILE A 580 -5.13 -17.87 -12.36
C ILE A 580 -5.99 -18.96 -11.71
#